data_AF-A0A8H2ZYZ8-F1
#
_entry.id   AF-A0A8H2ZYZ8-F1
#
_cell.length_a   1.000
_cell.length_b   1.000
_cell.length_c   1.000
_cell.angle_alpha   90.00
_cell.angle_beta   90.00
_cell.angle_gamma   90.00
#
_symmetry.space_group_name_H-M   'P 1'
#
loop_
_entity.id
_entity.type
_entity.pdbx_description
1 polymer ?
#
loop_
_entity_poly.entity_id
_entity_poly.type
_entity_poly.pdbx_seq_one_letter_code
_entity_poly.pdbx_strand_id
1 'polypeptide(L)'
;MQIQRDAGTSTIENTLFDAMVKAGAVSKDNSDDPVKVNLQRAARTDAGVHAAGNVVSLKMITEPPDTPDLVAKLNELLPPEIRVWTFVRSTNAFNSSFIGRTACDSRVYEYMFPSSALLPPMPGTPMERHTKPETVDPNGPDWNYWNQPGASKRETMRAWRIGRGQFETLRESAKLYEGKCEAGFEANHC
;
A
#
# COMPACT_ATOMS: atom_id res chain seq x y z
N MET A 1 -8.84 -2.55 0.67
CA MET A 1 -8.96 -3.67 -0.30
C MET A 1 -10.13 -4.61 -0.02
N GLN A 2 -10.12 -5.31 1.11
CA GLN A 2 -10.99 -6.45 1.39
C GLN A 2 -12.45 -6.05 1.63
N ILE A 3 -13.40 -6.83 1.11
CA ILE A 3 -14.85 -6.70 1.42
C ILE A 3 -15.09 -6.71 2.93
N GLN A 4 -15.74 -5.66 3.41
CA GLN A 4 -16.25 -5.53 4.77
C GLN A 4 -17.77 -5.72 4.72
N ARG A 5 -18.33 -6.42 5.70
CA ARG A 5 -19.77 -6.75 5.74
C ARG A 5 -20.64 -5.61 6.28
N ASP A 6 -20.02 -4.52 6.70
CA ASP A 6 -20.71 -3.36 7.24
C ASP A 6 -21.40 -2.57 6.11
N ALA A 7 -22.70 -2.31 6.29
CA ALA A 7 -23.51 -1.62 5.30
C ALA A 7 -22.98 -0.19 5.08
N GLY A 8 -22.48 0.09 3.88
CA GLY A 8 -22.01 1.41 3.45
C GLY A 8 -20.51 1.52 3.18
N THR A 9 -19.72 0.49 3.48
CA THR A 9 -18.28 0.51 3.19
C THR A 9 -18.00 0.04 1.76
N SER A 10 -17.69 0.97 0.87
CA SER A 10 -17.18 0.64 -0.46
C SER A 10 -15.74 0.12 -0.36
N THR A 11 -15.47 -1.04 -0.96
CA THR A 11 -14.14 -1.65 -1.00
C THR A 11 -13.77 -1.98 -2.43
N ILE A 12 -12.47 -1.99 -2.73
CA ILE A 12 -11.94 -2.27 -4.07
C ILE A 12 -12.46 -3.60 -4.60
N GLU A 13 -12.50 -4.63 -3.75
CA GLU A 13 -13.02 -5.95 -4.15
C GLU A 13 -14.51 -5.98 -4.41
N ASN A 14 -15.31 -5.22 -3.64
CA ASN A 14 -16.74 -5.15 -3.90
C ASN A 14 -17.01 -4.52 -5.27
N THR A 15 -16.35 -3.39 -5.54
CA THR A 15 -16.44 -2.70 -6.84
C THR A 15 -15.95 -3.58 -7.99
N LEU A 16 -14.85 -4.33 -7.79
CA LEU A 16 -14.33 -5.25 -8.79
C LEU A 16 -15.28 -6.42 -9.05
N PHE A 17 -15.83 -7.02 -7.99
CA PHE A 17 -16.74 -8.15 -8.09
C PHE A 17 -18.05 -7.75 -8.78
N ASP A 18 -18.61 -6.59 -8.42
CA ASP A 18 -19.80 -6.03 -9.09
C ASP A 18 -19.56 -5.80 -10.59
N ALA A 19 -18.38 -5.29 -10.96
CA ALA A 19 -18.00 -5.11 -12.36
C ALA A 19 -17.90 -6.46 -13.08
N MET A 20 -17.34 -7.49 -12.44
CA MET A 20 -17.24 -8.85 -13.01
C MET A 20 -18.60 -9.51 -13.20
N VAL A 21 -19.54 -9.32 -12.28
CA VAL A 21 -20.94 -9.77 -12.43
C VAL A 21 -21.60 -9.07 -13.62
N LYS A 22 -21.47 -7.74 -13.71
CA LYS A 22 -22.03 -6.95 -14.82
C LYS A 22 -21.43 -7.29 -16.17
N ALA A 23 -20.14 -7.63 -16.22
CA ALA A 23 -19.45 -8.07 -17.43
C ALA A 23 -19.75 -9.54 -17.80
N GLY A 24 -20.57 -10.25 -17.03
CA GLY A 24 -20.89 -11.66 -17.28
C GLY A 24 -19.76 -12.64 -16.95
N ALA A 25 -18.69 -12.19 -16.29
CA ALA A 25 -17.57 -13.03 -15.89
C ALA A 25 -17.91 -13.89 -14.66
N VAL A 26 -18.90 -13.48 -13.88
CA VAL A 26 -19.48 -14.23 -12.76
C VAL A 26 -20.95 -14.50 -13.06
N SER A 27 -21.38 -15.75 -12.92
CA SER A 27 -22.78 -16.12 -13.14
C SER A 27 -23.71 -15.50 -12.10
N LYS A 28 -24.98 -15.31 -12.47
CA LYS A 28 -26.01 -14.74 -11.56
C LYS A 28 -26.14 -15.55 -10.26
N ASP A 29 -26.05 -16.87 -10.33
CA ASP A 29 -26.16 -17.78 -9.16
C ASP A 29 -25.01 -17.63 -8.14
N ASN A 30 -23.89 -17.07 -8.59
CA ASN A 30 -22.70 -16.82 -7.78
C ASN A 30 -22.50 -15.33 -7.46
N SER A 31 -23.39 -14.45 -7.91
CA SER A 31 -23.24 -12.99 -7.83
C SER A 31 -23.54 -12.39 -6.45
N ASP A 32 -24.11 -13.19 -5.55
CA ASP A 32 -24.51 -12.80 -4.20
C ASP A 32 -23.40 -12.99 -3.15
N ASP A 33 -22.45 -13.90 -3.40
CA ASP A 33 -21.36 -14.19 -2.46
C ASP A 33 -20.01 -14.43 -3.19
N PRO A 34 -19.03 -13.51 -3.04
CA PRO A 34 -17.67 -13.66 -3.56
C PRO A 34 -16.93 -14.92 -3.10
N VAL A 35 -17.36 -15.55 -2.01
CA VAL A 35 -16.81 -16.83 -1.55
C VAL A 35 -17.13 -17.96 -2.53
N LYS A 36 -18.28 -17.92 -3.22
CA LYS A 36 -18.68 -18.94 -4.21
C LYS A 36 -17.73 -19.01 -5.40
N VAL A 37 -17.12 -17.89 -5.76
CA VAL A 37 -16.08 -17.81 -6.80
C VAL A 37 -14.66 -17.95 -6.25
N ASN A 38 -14.51 -18.20 -4.95
CA ASN A 38 -13.22 -18.24 -4.26
C ASN A 38 -12.35 -17.00 -4.55
N LEU A 39 -12.93 -15.80 -4.38
CA LEU A 39 -12.20 -14.55 -4.55
C LEU A 39 -11.13 -14.42 -3.46
N GLN A 40 -9.87 -14.38 -3.87
CA GLN A 40 -8.69 -14.21 -3.04
C GLN A 40 -7.83 -13.04 -3.55
N ARG A 41 -6.95 -12.53 -2.68
CA ARG A 41 -6.09 -11.37 -2.94
C ARG A 41 -4.70 -11.61 -2.39
N ALA A 42 -3.69 -11.14 -3.12
CA ALA A 42 -2.29 -11.23 -2.70
C ALA A 42 -1.97 -10.31 -1.53
N ALA A 43 -2.49 -9.08 -1.53
CA ALA A 43 -2.29 -8.13 -0.45
C ALA A 43 -3.62 -7.55 0.06
N ARG A 44 -3.77 -7.51 1.38
CA ARG A 44 -4.77 -6.68 2.04
C ARG A 44 -4.17 -5.29 2.21
N THR A 45 -4.86 -4.27 1.69
CA THR A 45 -4.51 -2.87 1.91
C THR A 45 -5.54 -2.24 2.84
N ASP A 46 -5.05 -1.44 3.77
CA ASP A 46 -5.87 -0.66 4.69
C ASP A 46 -6.57 0.51 3.98
N ALA A 47 -7.44 1.20 4.71
CA ALA A 47 -8.15 2.35 4.18
C ALA A 47 -7.17 3.47 3.76
N GLY A 48 -7.35 4.00 2.56
CA GLY A 48 -6.50 5.05 2.01
C GLY A 48 -5.16 4.58 1.41
N VAL A 49 -4.83 3.29 1.49
CA VAL A 49 -3.61 2.75 0.89
C VAL A 49 -3.82 2.42 -0.58
N HIS A 50 -2.91 2.89 -1.43
CA HIS A 50 -2.88 2.63 -2.86
C HIS A 50 -2.15 1.32 -3.20
N ALA A 51 -2.40 0.80 -4.39
CA ALA A 51 -1.64 -0.33 -4.93
C ALA A 51 -1.38 -0.09 -6.42
N ALA A 52 -0.11 -0.06 -6.82
CA ALA A 52 0.28 0.02 -8.23
C ALA A 52 -0.02 -1.30 -8.96
N GLY A 53 0.16 -2.44 -8.29
CA GLY A 53 -0.17 -3.76 -8.81
C GLY A 53 -0.57 -4.69 -7.67
N ASN A 54 -1.88 -4.93 -7.53
CA ASN A 54 -2.39 -5.99 -6.66
C ASN A 54 -2.85 -7.16 -7.53
N VAL A 55 -2.67 -8.38 -7.03
CA VAL A 55 -3.10 -9.59 -7.71
C VAL A 55 -4.29 -10.18 -6.97
N VAL A 56 -5.34 -10.48 -7.73
CA VAL A 56 -6.51 -11.22 -7.23
C VAL A 56 -6.65 -12.51 -8.02
N SER A 57 -7.20 -13.53 -7.38
CA SER A 57 -7.54 -14.80 -8.04
C SER A 57 -8.97 -15.16 -7.73
N LEU A 58 -9.71 -15.62 -8.74
CA LEU A 58 -11.08 -16.07 -8.61
C LEU A 58 -11.40 -17.09 -9.71
N LYS A 59 -12.49 -17.82 -9.52
CA LYS A 59 -13.12 -18.63 -10.57
C LYS A 59 -14.07 -17.74 -11.36
N MET A 60 -13.87 -17.67 -12.67
CA MET A 60 -14.65 -16.82 -13.57
C MET A 60 -14.84 -17.48 -14.93
N ILE A 61 -15.83 -16.98 -15.67
CA ILE A 61 -16.03 -17.29 -17.08
C ILE A 61 -15.04 -16.43 -17.87
N THR A 62 -14.08 -17.07 -18.55
CA THR A 62 -12.99 -16.37 -19.25
C THR A 62 -13.44 -15.71 -20.56
N GLU A 63 -14.48 -16.27 -21.19
CA GLU A 63 -15.03 -15.80 -22.46
C GLU A 63 -16.56 -15.70 -22.33
N PRO A 64 -17.09 -14.64 -21.70
CA PRO A 64 -18.53 -14.43 -21.62
C PRO A 64 -19.11 -14.21 -23.03
N PRO A 65 -20.27 -14.80 -23.37
CA PRO A 65 -20.83 -14.74 -24.73
C PRO A 65 -20.99 -13.32 -25.28
N ASP A 66 -21.36 -12.37 -24.42
CA ASP A 66 -21.64 -10.97 -24.77
C ASP A 66 -20.43 -10.04 -24.55
N THR A 67 -19.26 -10.57 -24.18
CA THR A 67 -18.09 -9.77 -23.80
C THR A 67 -16.81 -10.35 -24.41
N PRO A 68 -16.51 -10.04 -25.69
CA PRO A 68 -15.32 -10.55 -26.38
C PRO A 68 -14.00 -9.99 -25.81
N ASP A 69 -13.99 -8.75 -25.33
CA ASP A 69 -12.86 -8.16 -24.59
C ASP A 69 -13.28 -7.86 -23.15
N LEU A 70 -12.97 -8.81 -22.27
CA LEU A 70 -13.32 -8.70 -20.87
C LEU A 70 -12.53 -7.62 -20.14
N VAL A 71 -11.26 -7.38 -20.49
CA VAL A 71 -10.43 -6.39 -19.81
C VAL A 71 -10.92 -4.99 -20.13
N ALA A 72 -11.19 -4.70 -21.41
CA ALA A 72 -11.77 -3.44 -21.81
C ALA A 72 -13.13 -3.23 -21.13
N LYS A 73 -13.99 -4.26 -21.12
CA LYS A 73 -15.32 -4.15 -20.53
C LYS A 73 -15.28 -3.90 -19.02
N LEU A 74 -14.39 -4.57 -18.29
CA LEU A 74 -14.20 -4.32 -16.87
C LEU A 74 -13.74 -2.87 -16.63
N ASN A 75 -12.77 -2.37 -17.40
CA ASN A 75 -12.28 -1.01 -17.25
C ASN A 75 -13.31 0.08 -17.60
N GLU A 76 -14.30 -0.21 -18.45
CA GLU A 76 -15.47 0.67 -18.67
C GLU A 76 -16.41 0.73 -17.46
N LEU A 77 -16.59 -0.39 -16.77
CA LEU A 77 -17.48 -0.51 -15.61
C LEU A 77 -16.83 -0.03 -14.30
N LEU A 78 -15.50 -0.03 -14.26
CA LEU A 78 -14.72 0.36 -13.09
C LEU A 78 -14.47 1.88 -13.05
N PRO A 79 -14.49 2.47 -11.85
CA PRO A 79 -14.17 3.89 -11.68
C PRO A 79 -12.70 4.16 -12.06
N PRO A 80 -12.33 5.39 -12.44
CA PRO A 80 -11.01 5.72 -13.00
C PRO A 80 -9.81 5.34 -12.12
N GLU A 81 -10.02 5.24 -10.82
CA GLU A 81 -9.02 4.89 -9.82
C GLU A 81 -8.71 3.39 -9.78
N ILE A 82 -9.57 2.54 -10.37
CA ILE A 82 -9.40 1.07 -10.40
C ILE A 82 -9.26 0.63 -11.85
N ARG A 83 -8.16 -0.06 -12.16
CA ARG A 83 -7.88 -0.58 -13.50
C ARG A 83 -7.44 -2.02 -13.45
N VAL A 84 -7.99 -2.83 -14.35
CA VAL A 84 -7.55 -4.20 -14.63
C VAL A 84 -6.61 -4.14 -15.82
N TRP A 85 -5.39 -4.64 -15.65
CA TRP A 85 -4.40 -4.65 -16.72
C TRP A 85 -4.50 -5.89 -17.58
N THR A 86 -4.66 -7.05 -16.94
CA THR A 86 -4.77 -8.35 -17.62
C THR A 86 -5.35 -9.39 -16.67
N PHE A 87 -5.73 -10.54 -17.21
CA PHE A 87 -5.99 -11.75 -16.45
C PHE A 87 -5.26 -12.92 -17.12
N VAL A 88 -4.87 -13.91 -16.33
CA VAL A 88 -4.20 -15.11 -16.82
C VAL A 88 -4.91 -16.32 -16.26
N ARG A 89 -5.22 -17.29 -17.12
CA ARG A 89 -5.79 -18.57 -16.69
C ARG A 89 -4.74 -19.37 -15.91
N SER A 90 -5.05 -19.68 -14.66
CA SER A 90 -4.22 -20.51 -13.79
C SER A 90 -4.79 -21.91 -13.60
N THR A 91 -4.08 -22.78 -12.89
CA THR A 91 -4.62 -24.06 -12.42
C THR A 91 -5.68 -23.83 -11.34
N ASN A 92 -6.60 -24.79 -11.17
CA ASN A 92 -7.68 -24.69 -10.17
C ASN A 92 -7.19 -24.63 -8.71
N ALA A 93 -5.97 -25.11 -8.45
CA ALA A 93 -5.35 -25.08 -7.11
C ALA A 93 -4.64 -23.75 -6.81
N PHE A 94 -4.46 -22.88 -7.80
CA PHE A 94 -3.81 -21.59 -7.61
C PHE A 94 -4.64 -20.70 -6.67
N ASN A 95 -3.96 -20.09 -5.70
CA ASN A 95 -4.52 -19.14 -4.77
C ASN A 95 -3.51 -18.00 -4.58
N SER A 96 -3.95 -16.78 -4.90
CA SER A 96 -3.13 -15.58 -4.82
C SER A 96 -2.84 -15.11 -3.39
N SER A 97 -3.52 -15.63 -2.36
CA SER A 97 -3.35 -15.23 -0.96
C SER A 97 -1.89 -15.31 -0.50
N PHE A 98 -1.60 -14.72 0.65
CA PHE A 98 -0.33 -14.89 1.36
C PHE A 98 -0.47 -15.82 2.59
N ILE A 99 -1.71 -16.13 2.98
CA ILE A 99 -1.97 -16.96 4.16
C ILE A 99 -1.87 -18.44 3.78
N GLY A 100 -0.90 -19.15 4.37
CA GLY A 100 -0.90 -20.61 4.47
C GLY A 100 -0.35 -21.39 3.27
N ARG A 101 0.80 -20.98 2.71
CA ARG A 101 1.50 -21.62 1.56
C ARG A 101 0.80 -21.40 0.22
N THR A 102 0.57 -20.14 -0.10
CA THR A 102 -0.06 -19.68 -1.33
C THR A 102 0.94 -18.87 -2.15
N ALA A 103 0.68 -18.66 -3.44
CA ALA A 103 1.71 -18.34 -4.45
C ALA A 103 2.42 -16.98 -4.31
N CYS A 104 2.08 -16.17 -3.31
CA CYS A 104 2.72 -14.90 -3.02
C CYS A 104 3.81 -15.10 -1.96
N ASP A 105 5.08 -15.05 -2.37
CA ASP A 105 6.23 -15.21 -1.47
C ASP A 105 6.72 -13.89 -0.86
N SER A 106 6.61 -12.79 -1.62
CA SER A 106 7.08 -11.48 -1.20
C SER A 106 6.19 -10.36 -1.75
N ARG A 107 6.32 -9.17 -1.15
CA ARG A 107 5.62 -7.96 -1.55
C ARG A 107 6.59 -6.79 -1.50
N VAL A 108 6.46 -5.88 -2.44
CA VAL A 108 7.23 -4.64 -2.49
C VAL A 108 6.26 -3.48 -2.28
N TYR A 109 6.58 -2.61 -1.32
CA TYR A 109 5.82 -1.39 -1.03
C TYR A 109 6.70 -0.18 -1.30
N GLU A 110 6.15 0.81 -1.98
CA GLU A 110 6.78 2.10 -2.21
C GLU A 110 6.02 3.16 -1.41
N TYR A 111 6.76 3.95 -0.62
CA TYR A 111 6.20 5.03 0.19
C TYR A 111 6.61 6.38 -0.39
N MET A 112 5.62 7.19 -0.75
CA MET A 112 5.82 8.58 -1.16
C MET A 112 5.40 9.50 -0.02
N PHE A 113 6.32 10.33 0.46
CA PHE A 113 6.07 11.30 1.51
C PHE A 113 6.86 12.60 1.24
N PRO A 114 6.41 13.77 1.73
CA PRO A 114 7.13 15.01 1.53
C PRO A 114 8.46 14.99 2.28
N SER A 115 9.52 15.57 1.70
CA SER A 115 10.83 15.68 2.37
C SER A 115 10.72 16.26 3.78
N SER A 116 9.82 17.22 3.99
CA SER A 116 9.56 17.85 5.29
C SER A 116 9.19 16.89 6.41
N ALA A 117 8.80 15.64 6.12
CA ALA A 117 8.56 14.63 7.14
C ALA A 117 9.85 14.18 7.85
N LEU A 118 11.02 14.47 7.27
CA LEU A 118 12.34 14.18 7.82
C LEU A 118 12.90 15.34 8.65
N LEU A 119 12.13 16.42 8.82
CA LEU A 119 12.49 17.49 9.75
C LEU A 119 12.51 16.95 11.18
N PRO A 120 13.42 17.45 12.02
CA PRO A 120 13.44 17.06 13.42
C PRO A 120 12.15 17.49 14.12
N PRO A 121 11.81 16.84 15.24
CA PRO A 121 10.64 17.21 16.03
C PRO A 121 10.63 18.70 16.39
N MET A 122 9.43 19.26 16.51
CA MET A 122 9.27 20.67 16.90
C MET A 122 9.86 20.91 18.30
N PRO A 123 10.48 22.08 18.54
CA PRO A 123 11.02 22.43 19.85
C PRO A 123 9.96 22.39 20.95
N GLY A 124 10.32 21.88 22.12
CA GLY A 124 9.47 21.76 23.31
C GLY A 124 8.58 20.52 23.34
N THR A 125 8.49 19.76 22.25
CA THR A 125 7.68 18.54 22.19
C THR A 125 8.32 17.39 22.98
N PRO A 126 7.52 16.43 23.48
CA PRO A 126 8.07 15.22 24.10
C PRO A 126 9.02 14.48 23.17
N MET A 127 8.73 14.45 21.87
CA MET A 127 9.55 13.76 20.88
C MET A 127 10.94 14.39 20.75
N GLU A 128 11.07 15.73 20.74
CA GLU A 128 12.38 16.40 20.78
C GLU A 128 13.23 15.93 21.97
N ARG A 129 12.63 15.86 23.16
CA ARG A 129 13.34 15.49 24.40
C ARG A 129 13.95 14.10 24.36
N HIS A 130 13.35 13.18 23.59
CA HIS A 130 13.80 11.80 23.51
C HIS A 130 14.74 11.54 22.32
N THR A 131 14.68 12.37 21.27
CA THR A 131 15.42 12.11 20.03
C THR A 131 16.54 13.11 19.74
N LYS A 132 16.62 14.21 20.48
CA LYS A 132 17.67 15.22 20.30
C LYS A 132 19.01 14.68 20.84
N PRO A 133 20.03 14.52 19.98
CA PRO A 133 21.32 14.02 20.42
C PRO A 133 22.08 15.11 21.19
N GLU A 134 22.99 14.70 22.08
CA GLU A 134 23.89 15.61 22.80
C GLU A 134 24.83 16.34 21.82
N THR A 135 25.27 15.65 20.77
CA THR A 135 26.08 16.18 19.68
C THR A 135 25.31 16.12 18.36
N VAL A 136 25.25 17.26 17.66
CA VAL A 136 24.57 17.33 16.35
C VAL A 136 25.49 16.79 15.27
N ASP A 137 25.12 15.66 14.67
CA ASP A 137 25.77 15.14 13.48
C ASP A 137 25.48 16.06 12.27
N PRO A 138 26.50 16.58 11.55
CA PRO A 138 26.30 17.33 10.31
C PRO A 138 25.50 16.59 9.24
N ASN A 139 25.51 15.25 9.24
CA ASN A 139 24.72 14.40 8.36
C ASN A 139 23.42 13.90 9.00
N GLY A 140 23.11 14.32 10.23
CA GLY A 140 21.87 14.02 10.93
C GLY A 140 20.76 15.03 10.63
N PRO A 141 19.57 14.89 11.23
CA PRO A 141 18.45 15.81 11.04
C PRO A 141 18.83 17.29 11.22
N ASP A 142 18.22 18.19 10.44
CA ASP A 142 18.53 19.63 10.47
C ASP A 142 17.92 20.31 11.69
N TRP A 143 18.57 20.17 12.85
CA TRP A 143 18.12 20.76 14.12
C TRP A 143 18.07 22.29 14.10
N ASN A 144 18.83 22.94 13.20
CA ASN A 144 18.86 24.39 13.07
C ASN A 144 17.67 24.94 12.26
N TYR A 145 16.92 24.07 11.57
CA TYR A 145 15.72 24.43 10.82
C TYR A 145 14.74 25.31 11.61
N TRP A 146 14.57 25.05 12.90
CA TRP A 146 13.60 25.76 13.73
C TRP A 146 14.00 27.19 14.10
N ASN A 147 15.27 27.56 13.91
CA ASN A 147 15.77 28.91 14.23
C ASN A 147 15.40 29.95 13.18
N GLN A 148 14.93 29.52 12.01
CA GLN A 148 14.58 30.43 10.92
C GLN A 148 13.18 31.06 11.14
N PRO A 149 12.97 32.31 10.68
CA PRO A 149 11.68 32.97 10.81
C PRO A 149 10.60 32.21 10.04
N GLY A 150 9.51 31.86 10.74
CA GLY A 150 8.37 31.18 10.13
C GLY A 150 8.60 29.70 9.81
N ALA A 151 9.54 29.03 10.49
CA ALA A 151 9.78 27.58 10.37
C ALA A 151 8.51 26.72 10.51
N SER A 152 7.58 27.13 11.38
CA SER A 152 6.31 26.44 11.62
C SER A 152 5.26 26.65 10.53
N LYS A 153 5.49 27.56 9.57
CA LYS A 153 4.56 27.78 8.46
C LYS A 153 4.65 26.62 7.47
N ARG A 154 3.48 26.16 7.02
CA ARG A 154 3.36 25.02 6.09
C ARG A 154 4.10 25.24 4.76
N GLU A 155 4.16 26.48 4.29
CA GLU A 155 4.90 26.87 3.09
C GLU A 155 6.41 26.70 3.27
N THR A 156 6.96 27.18 4.39
CA THR A 156 8.38 27.02 4.75
C THR A 156 8.75 25.55 4.86
N MET A 157 7.91 24.73 5.49
CA MET A 157 8.12 23.28 5.58
C MET A 157 8.13 22.62 4.20
N ARG A 158 7.18 22.97 3.33
CA ARG A 158 7.09 22.41 1.96
C ARG A 158 8.26 22.85 1.07
N ALA A 159 8.85 24.02 1.31
CA ALA A 159 10.01 24.51 0.59
C ALA A 159 11.31 23.80 0.99
N TRP A 160 11.37 23.23 2.20
CA TRP A 160 12.55 22.54 2.70
C TRP A 160 12.91 21.30 1.88
N ARG A 161 14.21 21.06 1.74
CA ARG A 161 14.77 19.91 1.02
C ARG A 161 15.81 19.23 1.91
N ILE A 162 15.79 17.90 1.86
CA ILE A 162 16.77 17.08 2.58
C ILE A 162 18.15 17.22 1.94
N GLY A 163 19.19 17.34 2.77
CA GLY A 163 20.58 17.32 2.31
C GLY A 163 21.01 15.92 1.86
N ARG A 164 22.02 15.85 1.00
CA ARG A 164 22.52 14.55 0.49
C ARG A 164 23.04 13.64 1.61
N GLY A 165 23.83 14.18 2.55
CA GLY A 165 24.35 13.40 3.69
C GLY A 165 23.24 12.83 4.57
N GLN A 166 22.22 13.63 4.88
CA GLN A 166 21.02 13.20 5.61
C GLN A 166 20.29 12.06 4.93
N PHE A 167 20.16 12.14 3.60
CA PHE A 167 19.49 11.11 2.82
C PHE A 167 20.30 9.81 2.76
N GLU A 168 21.63 9.90 2.67
CA GLU A 168 22.52 8.74 2.72
C GLU A 168 22.47 8.07 4.09
N THR A 169 22.52 8.83 5.19
CA THR A 169 22.35 8.31 6.55
C THR A 169 20.99 7.61 6.73
N LEU A 170 19.91 8.21 6.23
CA LEU A 170 18.58 7.58 6.26
C LEU A 170 18.59 6.24 5.51
N ARG A 171 19.21 6.19 4.33
CA ARG A 171 19.33 4.96 3.54
C ARG A 171 20.13 3.89 4.28
N GLU A 172 21.25 4.25 4.91
CA GLU A 172 22.04 3.31 5.72
C GLU A 172 21.24 2.81 6.93
N SER A 173 20.51 3.69 7.61
CA SER A 173 19.64 3.29 8.74
C SER A 173 18.52 2.33 8.32
N ALA A 174 18.01 2.46 7.09
CA ALA A 174 16.97 1.58 6.56
C ALA A 174 17.49 0.14 6.37
N LYS A 175 18.80 -0.06 6.16
CA LYS A 175 19.40 -1.40 6.01
C LYS A 175 19.34 -2.20 7.31
N LEU A 176 19.20 -1.56 8.47
CA LEU A 176 19.03 -2.24 9.76
C LEU A 176 17.76 -3.10 9.81
N TYR A 177 16.80 -2.84 8.92
CA TYR A 177 15.56 -3.62 8.81
C TYR A 177 15.66 -4.76 7.79
N GLU A 178 16.81 -4.97 7.14
CA GLU A 178 17.02 -6.10 6.25
C GLU A 178 17.23 -7.39 7.06
N GLY A 179 16.62 -8.50 6.62
CA GLY A 179 16.73 -9.80 7.28
C GLY A 179 15.54 -10.14 8.16
N LYS A 180 15.79 -10.89 9.24
CA LYS A 180 14.75 -11.34 10.18
C LYS A 180 14.85 -10.52 11.46
N CYS A 181 13.94 -9.58 11.63
CA CYS A 181 13.82 -8.79 12.86
C CYS A 181 12.60 -9.28 13.64
N GLU A 182 12.73 -9.47 14.96
CA GLU A 182 11.56 -9.69 15.81
C GLU A 182 10.90 -8.35 16.13
N ALA A 183 9.57 -8.28 16.02
CA ALA A 183 8.79 -7.16 16.49
C ALA A 183 8.63 -7.25 18.02
N GLY A 184 9.75 -7.15 18.74
CA GLY A 184 9.85 -7.23 20.19
C GLY A 184 10.75 -6.12 20.71
N PHE A 185 10.38 -5.58 21.87
CA PHE A 185 10.87 -4.33 22.45
C PHE A 185 12.32 -4.42 23.00
N GLU A 186 13.27 -4.95 22.24
CA GLU A 186 14.70 -4.89 22.59
C GLU A 186 15.52 -4.57 21.34
N ALA A 187 15.84 -3.28 21.18
CA ALA A 187 16.67 -2.73 20.10
C ALA A 187 18.16 -3.06 20.27
N ASN A 188 18.49 -4.27 20.72
CA ASN A 188 19.85 -4.73 20.86
C ASN A 188 20.03 -5.97 19.98
N HIS A 189 20.46 -5.71 18.73
CA HIS A 189 20.85 -6.67 17.70
C HIS A 189 19.75 -7.07 16.71
N CYS A 190 19.67 -6.27 15.64
CA CYS A 190 19.57 -6.81 14.28
C CYS A 190 21.00 -6.92 13.73
#